data_AF-A0A9P5TTQ4-F1
#
_entry.id   AF-A0A9P5TTQ4-F1
#
_cell.length_a   1.000
_cell.length_b   1.000
_cell.length_c   1.000
_cell.angle_alpha   90.00
_cell.angle_beta   90.00
_cell.angle_gamma   90.00
#
_symmetry.space_group_name_H-M   'P 1'
#
loop_
_entity.id
_entity.type
_entity.pdbx_description
1 polymer ?
#
loop_
_entity_poly.entity_id
_entity_poly.type
_entity_poly.pdbx_seq_one_letter_code
_entity_poly.pdbx_strand_id
1 'polypeptide(L)'
;MIITEVVPPVDNSDAASTTNTLVAKEPERMPHFFSKLTYASLAISLIPFVFSLIVVTVSRINSVPTILAYVLATPFHVGALLIVWQHSRQLEMQLPFKATSWRSIAYMVFLAGMWTFSMISCAIGANTFHNMKDCSQTIQTTNGSSQEENCYPAKGARHIGTALVISTLLSALEFIVFSTLAISSYRARPRNENTETSPTESIGMEPISITKVLSP
;
A
#
# COMPACT_ATOMS: atom_id res chain seq x y z
N MET A 1 -24.59 -29.50 -72.71
CA MET A 1 -23.58 -28.51 -72.28
C MET A 1 -23.79 -28.32 -70.79
N ILE A 2 -22.98 -28.99 -69.96
CA ILE A 2 -23.01 -28.81 -68.50
C ILE A 2 -21.58 -28.48 -68.14
N ILE A 3 -21.42 -27.23 -67.71
CA ILE A 3 -20.17 -26.55 -67.39
C ILE A 3 -19.81 -26.97 -65.97
N THR A 4 -18.61 -27.52 -65.82
CA THR A 4 -17.98 -27.83 -64.52
C THR A 4 -17.79 -26.54 -63.73
N GLU A 5 -18.42 -26.46 -62.56
CA GLU A 5 -18.24 -25.40 -61.58
C GLU A 5 -16.86 -25.58 -60.92
N VAL A 6 -15.88 -24.80 -61.39
CA VAL A 6 -14.57 -24.67 -60.78
C VAL A 6 -14.72 -23.68 -59.63
N VAL A 7 -14.78 -24.20 -58.40
CA VAL A 7 -14.69 -23.39 -57.19
C VAL A 7 -13.26 -22.85 -57.08
N PRO A 8 -13.04 -21.53 -57.08
CA PRO A 8 -11.69 -20.98 -56.86
C PRO A 8 -11.26 -21.21 -55.41
N PRO A 9 -9.95 -21.45 -55.15
CA PRO A 9 -9.45 -21.52 -53.80
C PRO A 9 -9.61 -20.14 -53.15
N VAL A 10 -10.39 -20.09 -52.07
CA VAL A 10 -10.48 -18.93 -51.21
C VAL A 10 -9.12 -18.74 -50.54
N ASP A 11 -8.43 -17.67 -50.91
CA ASP A 11 -7.27 -17.11 -50.23
C ASP A 11 -7.63 -16.82 -48.77
N ASN A 12 -7.46 -17.81 -47.89
CA ASN A 12 -7.53 -17.64 -46.43
C ASN A 12 -6.19 -17.12 -45.88
N SER A 13 -5.52 -16.22 -46.61
CA SER A 13 -4.21 -15.68 -46.23
C SER A 13 -4.27 -14.45 -45.32
N ASP A 14 -5.46 -14.00 -44.91
CA ASP A 14 -5.64 -12.81 -44.06
C ASP A 14 -6.17 -13.10 -42.65
N ALA A 15 -6.45 -14.36 -42.32
CA ALA A 15 -6.94 -14.74 -40.98
C ALA A 15 -5.82 -15.15 -40.00
N ALA A 16 -4.56 -15.22 -40.44
CA ALA A 16 -3.41 -15.54 -39.59
C ALA A 16 -2.59 -14.31 -39.16
N SER A 17 -3.10 -13.10 -39.41
CA SER A 17 -2.44 -11.82 -39.10
C SER A 17 -3.18 -11.01 -38.01
N THR A 18 -3.92 -11.68 -37.13
CA THR A 18 -4.51 -11.09 -35.92
C THR A 18 -4.02 -11.76 -34.63
N THR A 19 -3.06 -12.67 -34.75
CA THR A 19 -2.40 -13.33 -33.61
C THR A 19 -1.14 -12.62 -33.13
N ASN A 20 -0.78 -11.48 -33.73
CA ASN A 20 0.52 -10.79 -33.52
C ASN A 20 0.43 -9.40 -32.84
N THR A 21 -0.61 -9.10 -32.07
CA THR A 21 -0.65 -7.85 -31.25
C THR A 21 -1.01 -8.06 -29.79
N LEU A 22 -0.90 -9.29 -29.27
CA LEU A 22 -0.54 -9.46 -27.86
C LEU A 22 0.95 -9.15 -27.74
N VAL A 23 1.29 -7.85 -27.85
CA VAL A 23 2.48 -7.32 -27.21
C VAL A 23 2.30 -7.70 -25.75
N ALA A 24 2.87 -8.86 -25.39
CA ALA A 24 2.92 -9.35 -24.02
C ALA A 24 3.69 -8.28 -23.28
N LYS A 25 2.94 -7.33 -22.71
CA LYS A 25 3.47 -6.30 -21.83
C LYS A 25 4.20 -7.09 -20.77
N GLU A 26 5.54 -7.04 -20.82
CA GLU A 26 6.39 -7.89 -19.99
C GLU A 26 5.82 -7.85 -18.57
N PRO A 27 5.64 -9.02 -17.92
CA PRO A 27 5.05 -9.08 -16.60
C PRO A 27 5.82 -8.11 -15.72
N GLU A 28 5.09 -7.11 -15.19
CA GLU A 28 5.66 -5.99 -14.46
C GLU A 28 6.61 -6.55 -13.41
N ARG A 29 7.92 -6.35 -13.63
CA ARG A 29 8.96 -7.09 -12.92
C ARG A 29 8.96 -6.62 -11.47
N MET A 30 8.24 -7.36 -10.62
CA MET A 30 8.19 -7.05 -9.20
C MET A 30 9.62 -7.03 -8.63
N PRO A 31 9.98 -6.01 -7.82
CA PRO A 31 11.30 -5.97 -7.23
C PRO A 31 11.53 -7.22 -6.38
N HIS A 32 12.68 -7.88 -6.55
CA HIS A 32 13.00 -9.16 -5.90
C HIS A 32 12.85 -9.17 -4.36
N PHE A 33 12.86 -8.00 -3.72
CA PHE A 33 12.73 -7.84 -2.28
C PHE A 33 11.28 -7.64 -1.81
N PHE A 34 10.32 -7.41 -2.71
CA PHE A 34 8.94 -7.08 -2.37
C PHE A 34 8.30 -8.13 -1.46
N SER A 35 8.36 -9.41 -1.85
CA SER A 35 7.79 -10.50 -1.06
C SER A 35 8.40 -10.60 0.33
N LYS A 36 9.73 -10.52 0.42
CA LYS A 36 10.46 -10.62 1.70
C LYS A 36 10.10 -9.45 2.63
N LEU A 37 10.02 -8.24 2.07
CA LEU A 37 9.61 -7.03 2.80
C LEU A 37 8.16 -7.13 3.29
N THR A 38 7.23 -7.65 2.47
CA THR A 38 5.84 -7.85 2.87
C THR A 38 5.72 -8.86 4.02
N TYR A 39 6.40 -10.01 3.94
CA TYR A 39 6.40 -10.99 5.02
C TYR A 39 7.01 -10.42 6.31
N ALA A 40 8.13 -9.71 6.20
CA ALA A 40 8.78 -9.06 7.33
C ALA A 40 7.86 -8.01 7.96
N SER A 41 7.20 -7.17 7.16
CA SER A 41 6.26 -6.14 7.63
C SER A 41 5.02 -6.76 8.29
N LEU A 42 4.48 -7.86 7.78
CA LEU A 42 3.38 -8.54 8.46
C LEU A 42 3.81 -9.05 9.86
N ALA A 43 5.00 -9.64 9.97
CA ALA A 43 5.51 -10.14 11.24
C ALA A 43 5.85 -9.00 12.22
N ILE A 44 6.50 -7.93 11.73
CA ILE A 44 6.90 -6.78 12.53
C ILE A 44 5.67 -6.03 13.05
N SER A 45 4.66 -5.80 12.21
CA SER A 45 3.42 -5.11 12.58
C SER A 45 2.50 -5.89 13.53
N LEU A 46 2.64 -7.22 13.62
CA LEU A 46 1.85 -8.04 14.56
C LEU A 46 2.21 -7.77 16.03
N ILE A 47 3.50 -7.59 16.33
CA ILE A 47 3.97 -7.35 17.70
C ILE A 47 3.39 -6.06 18.31
N PRO A 48 3.50 -4.86 17.68
CA PRO A 48 2.92 -3.64 18.22
C PRO A 48 1.40 -3.71 18.26
N PHE A 49 0.76 -4.46 17.36
CA PHE A 49 -0.68 -4.73 17.44
C PHE A 49 -1.04 -5.49 18.72
N VAL A 50 -0.34 -6.58 19.04
CA VAL A 50 -0.56 -7.36 20.27
C VAL A 50 -0.32 -6.49 21.51
N PHE A 51 0.76 -5.70 21.53
CA PHE A 51 0.99 -4.75 22.62
C PHE A 51 -0.13 -3.72 22.75
N SER A 52 -0.64 -3.19 21.64
CA SER A 52 -1.76 -2.25 21.67
C SER A 52 -3.07 -2.90 22.15
N LEU A 53 -3.29 -4.19 21.91
CA LEU A 53 -4.41 -4.93 22.52
C LEU A 53 -4.27 -5.13 24.03
N ILE A 54 -3.05 -5.23 24.54
CA ILE A 54 -2.81 -5.28 25.99
C ILE A 54 -3.01 -3.87 26.57
N VAL A 55 -2.41 -2.86 25.94
CA VAL A 55 -2.42 -1.47 26.43
C VAL A 55 -3.81 -0.83 26.34
N VAL A 56 -4.68 -1.23 25.40
CA VAL A 56 -6.04 -0.66 25.28
C VAL A 56 -6.88 -0.82 26.56
N THR A 57 -6.56 -1.84 27.38
CA THR A 57 -7.21 -2.07 28.68
C THR A 57 -6.90 -0.97 29.70
N VAL A 58 -5.76 -0.28 29.54
CA VAL A 58 -5.29 0.78 30.43
C VAL A 58 -5.36 2.16 29.79
N SER A 59 -5.05 2.28 28.50
CA SER A 59 -4.99 3.56 27.79
C SER A 59 -5.44 3.43 26.33
N ARG A 60 -6.73 3.70 26.10
CA ARG A 60 -7.34 3.62 24.75
C ARG A 60 -6.76 4.63 23.77
N ILE A 61 -6.45 5.84 24.24
CA ILE A 61 -5.99 6.95 23.38
C ILE A 61 -4.66 6.61 22.69
N ASN A 62 -3.77 5.92 23.40
CA ASN A 62 -2.44 5.59 22.89
C ASN A 62 -2.43 4.33 22.01
N SER A 63 -3.41 3.43 22.15
CA SER A 63 -3.45 2.15 21.44
C SER A 63 -4.29 2.15 20.17
N VAL A 64 -5.34 2.97 20.10
CA VAL A 64 -6.24 3.07 18.93
C VAL A 64 -5.49 3.38 17.62
N PRO A 65 -4.53 4.33 17.58
CA PRO A 65 -3.76 4.61 16.36
C PRO A 65 -3.04 3.39 15.78
N THR A 66 -2.40 2.58 16.63
CA THR A 66 -1.70 1.36 16.22
C THR A 66 -2.66 0.29 15.70
N ILE A 67 -3.80 0.11 16.38
CA ILE A 67 -4.82 -0.85 15.96
C ILE A 67 -5.36 -0.47 14.58
N LEU A 68 -5.67 0.81 14.36
CA LEU A 68 -6.14 1.30 13.06
C LEU A 68 -5.05 1.15 11.99
N ALA A 69 -3.79 1.47 12.30
CA ALA A 69 -2.68 1.29 11.38
C ALA A 69 -2.54 -0.18 10.93
N TYR A 70 -2.61 -1.12 11.88
CA TYR A 70 -2.55 -2.56 11.58
C TYR A 70 -3.75 -3.04 10.75
N VAL A 71 -4.97 -2.68 11.16
CA VAL A 71 -6.21 -3.07 10.45
C VAL A 71 -6.21 -2.55 9.02
N LEU A 72 -5.76 -1.31 8.81
CA LEU A 72 -5.69 -0.70 7.48
C LEU A 72 -4.50 -1.23 6.67
N ALA A 73 -3.41 -1.67 7.30
CA ALA A 73 -2.28 -2.29 6.60
C ALA A 73 -2.57 -3.74 6.19
N THR A 74 -3.43 -4.45 6.94
CA THR A 74 -3.70 -5.88 6.71
C THR A 74 -4.21 -6.19 5.29
N PRO A 75 -5.18 -5.46 4.70
CA PRO A 75 -5.59 -5.66 3.31
C PRO A 75 -4.44 -5.50 2.31
N PHE A 76 -3.52 -4.56 2.58
CA PHE A 76 -2.32 -4.38 1.77
C PHE A 76 -1.41 -5.60 1.87
N HIS A 77 -1.13 -6.08 3.08
CA HIS A 77 -0.30 -7.28 3.30
C HIS A 77 -0.93 -8.51 2.64
N VAL A 78 -2.22 -8.74 2.82
CA VAL A 78 -2.95 -9.86 2.20
C VAL A 78 -2.92 -9.75 0.69
N GLY A 79 -3.19 -8.56 0.13
CA GLY A 79 -3.12 -8.34 -1.32
C GLY A 79 -1.73 -8.60 -1.88
N ALA A 80 -0.69 -8.09 -1.23
CA ALA A 80 0.70 -8.35 -1.60
C ALA A 80 1.05 -9.85 -1.53
N LEU A 81 0.63 -10.55 -0.47
CA LEU A 81 0.83 -12.00 -0.32
C LEU A 81 0.11 -12.80 -1.40
N LEU A 82 -1.12 -12.43 -1.74
CA LEU A 82 -1.87 -13.07 -2.83
C LEU A 82 -1.14 -12.92 -4.16
N ILE A 83 -0.55 -11.76 -4.45
CA ILE A 83 0.20 -11.56 -5.69
C ILE A 83 1.47 -12.41 -5.71
N VAL A 84 2.20 -12.46 -4.59
CA VAL A 84 3.38 -13.34 -4.47
C VAL A 84 3.00 -14.80 -4.67
N TRP A 85 1.89 -15.23 -4.06
CA TRP A 85 1.38 -16.58 -4.20
C TRP A 85 0.96 -16.88 -5.66
N GLN A 86 0.24 -15.97 -6.32
CA GLN A 86 -0.14 -16.11 -7.73
C GLN A 86 1.09 -16.16 -8.65
N HIS A 87 2.07 -15.29 -8.41
CA HIS A 87 3.31 -15.26 -9.17
C HIS A 87 4.08 -16.59 -9.04
N SER A 88 4.10 -17.18 -7.84
CA SER A 88 4.72 -18.50 -7.61
C SER A 88 4.02 -19.64 -8.35
N ARG A 89 2.74 -19.49 -8.69
CA ARG A 89 1.92 -20.50 -9.37
C ARG A 89 1.84 -20.29 -10.88
N GLN A 90 2.53 -19.29 -11.44
CA GLN A 90 2.48 -18.94 -12.87
C GLN A 90 1.06 -18.72 -13.41
N LEU A 91 0.09 -18.41 -12.53
CA LEU A 91 -1.25 -18.05 -12.96
C LEU A 91 -1.16 -16.67 -13.62
N GLU A 92 -1.67 -16.54 -14.84
CA GLU A 92 -1.79 -15.24 -15.50
C GLU A 92 -2.47 -14.25 -14.54
N MET A 93 -1.82 -13.11 -14.29
CA MET A 93 -2.22 -12.16 -13.26
C MET A 93 -3.57 -11.52 -13.62
N GLN A 94 -4.67 -12.13 -13.19
CA GLN A 94 -6.02 -11.57 -13.33
C GLN A 94 -6.40 -10.63 -12.18
N LEU A 95 -5.56 -10.49 -11.14
CA LEU A 95 -5.86 -9.56 -10.05
C LEU A 95 -5.69 -8.11 -10.52
N PRO A 96 -6.67 -7.21 -10.25
CA PRO A 96 -6.60 -5.79 -10.65
C PRO A 96 -5.58 -4.96 -9.86
N PHE A 97 -4.77 -5.60 -8.99
CA PHE A 97 -3.82 -4.89 -8.13
C PHE A 97 -2.51 -4.63 -8.87
N LYS A 98 -2.28 -3.37 -9.23
CA LYS A 98 -1.00 -2.89 -9.77
C LYS A 98 -0.24 -2.14 -8.69
N ALA A 99 0.85 -2.74 -8.18
CA ALA A 99 1.64 -2.17 -7.09
C ALA A 99 2.20 -0.79 -7.43
N THR A 100 2.53 -0.54 -8.69
CA THR A 100 3.05 0.73 -9.25
C THR A 100 1.97 1.76 -9.59
N SER A 101 0.68 1.42 -9.44
CA SER A 101 -0.40 2.36 -9.72
C SER A 101 -0.37 3.53 -8.73
N TRP A 102 -0.77 4.72 -9.19
CA TRP A 102 -0.88 5.92 -8.32
C TRP A 102 -1.78 5.67 -7.09
N ARG A 103 -2.85 4.89 -7.25
CA ARG A 103 -3.74 4.52 -6.14
C ARG A 103 -3.01 3.69 -5.10
N SER A 104 -2.24 2.69 -5.53
CA SER A 104 -1.42 1.86 -4.65
C SER A 104 -0.33 2.68 -3.95
N ILE A 105 0.38 3.55 -4.68
CA ILE A 105 1.41 4.44 -4.10
C ILE A 105 0.80 5.39 -3.07
N ALA A 106 -0.31 6.04 -3.39
CA ALA A 106 -1.00 6.94 -2.46
C ALA A 106 -1.46 6.19 -1.20
N TYR A 107 -1.93 4.95 -1.35
CA TYR A 107 -2.31 4.12 -0.22
C TYR A 107 -1.10 3.71 0.64
N MET A 108 0.05 3.36 0.05
CA MET A 108 1.28 3.11 0.82
C MET A 108 1.74 4.34 1.60
N VAL A 109 1.66 5.54 1.00
CA VAL A 109 1.99 6.80 1.69
C VAL A 109 1.02 7.07 2.84
N PHE A 110 -0.28 6.83 2.64
CA PHE A 110 -1.28 6.93 3.69
C PHE A 110 -0.99 5.95 4.85
N LEU A 111 -0.64 4.69 4.55
CA LEU A 111 -0.25 3.71 5.55
C LEU A 111 1.02 4.14 6.31
N ALA A 112 2.02 4.68 5.62
CA ALA A 112 3.19 5.26 6.27
C ALA A 112 2.81 6.38 7.24
N GLY A 113 1.89 7.27 6.84
CA GLY A 113 1.34 8.31 7.71
C GLY A 113 0.63 7.75 8.96
N MET A 114 -0.15 6.68 8.81
CA MET A 114 -0.81 5.99 9.92
C MET A 114 0.21 5.39 10.91
N TRP A 115 1.28 4.80 10.42
CA TRP A 115 2.37 4.29 11.26
C TRP A 115 3.14 5.41 11.98
N THR A 116 3.35 6.56 11.32
CA THR A 116 3.91 7.76 11.97
C THR A 116 3.01 8.26 13.09
N PHE A 117 1.69 8.32 12.85
CA PHE A 117 0.74 8.72 13.88
C PHE A 117 0.76 7.75 15.07
N SER A 118 0.79 6.44 14.80
CA SER A 118 0.98 5.43 15.85
C SER A 118 2.28 5.59 16.61
N MET A 119 3.39 5.89 15.93
CA MET A 119 4.70 6.09 16.54
C MET A 119 4.65 7.27 17.52
N ILE A 120 4.07 8.41 17.11
CA ILE A 120 3.93 9.59 17.96
C ILE A 120 3.06 9.29 19.18
N SER A 121 1.90 8.66 19.01
CA SER A 121 1.01 8.31 20.11
C SER A 121 1.66 7.35 21.11
N CYS A 122 2.38 6.33 20.62
CA CYS A 122 3.13 5.41 21.47
C CYS A 122 4.27 6.12 22.22
N ALA A 123 5.00 7.03 21.58
CA ALA A 123 6.08 7.77 22.21
C ALA A 123 5.57 8.70 23.33
N ILE A 124 4.46 9.41 23.09
CA ILE A 124 3.79 10.23 24.11
C ILE A 124 3.35 9.35 25.27
N GLY A 125 2.66 8.24 24.99
CA GLY A 125 2.21 7.29 26.00
C GLY A 125 3.37 6.72 26.82
N ALA A 126 4.47 6.32 26.18
CA ALA A 126 5.67 5.83 26.85
C ALA A 126 6.21 6.87 27.86
N ASN A 127 6.30 8.13 27.43
CA ASN A 127 6.75 9.22 28.30
C ASN A 127 5.79 9.42 29.49
N THR A 128 4.48 9.34 29.27
CA THR A 128 3.50 9.47 30.37
C THR A 128 3.62 8.32 31.37
N PHE A 129 3.68 7.07 30.91
CA PHE A 129 3.71 5.89 31.79
C PHE A 129 5.06 5.70 32.50
N HIS A 130 6.18 6.11 31.89
CA HIS A 130 7.48 6.09 32.57
C HIS A 130 7.58 7.10 33.71
N ASN A 131 6.88 8.23 33.60
CA ASN A 131 6.87 9.28 34.63
C ASN A 131 5.69 9.16 35.61
N MET A 132 4.83 8.15 35.47
CA MET A 132 3.65 7.97 36.31
C MET A 132 4.04 7.54 37.73
N LYS A 133 3.62 8.32 38.72
CA LYS A 133 3.81 8.05 40.14
C LYS A 133 2.44 7.96 40.80
N ASP A 134 2.25 6.96 41.65
CA ASP A 134 1.11 6.85 42.54
C ASP A 134 1.48 7.52 43.87
N CYS A 135 0.80 8.62 44.18
CA CYS A 135 1.01 9.33 45.44
C CYS A 135 -0.09 8.92 46.43
N SER A 136 0.33 8.36 47.56
CA SER A 136 -0.58 8.02 48.65
C SER A 136 -0.52 9.14 49.67
N GLN A 137 -1.57 9.95 49.73
CA GLN A 137 -1.69 10.98 50.77
C GLN A 137 -1.99 10.28 52.09
N THR A 138 -0.98 10.15 52.95
CA THR A 138 -1.18 9.64 54.30
C THR A 138 -1.63 10.82 55.16
N ILE A 139 -2.93 10.93 55.42
CA ILE A 139 -3.46 11.96 56.33
C ILE A 139 -3.05 11.58 57.77
N GLN A 140 -1.88 12.02 58.22
CA GLN A 140 -1.60 12.07 59.65
C GLN A 140 -2.26 13.33 60.23
N THR A 141 -3.44 13.17 60.82
CA THR A 141 -4.01 14.18 61.74
C THR A 141 -3.20 14.20 63.03
N THR A 142 -2.06 14.88 63.01
CA THR A 142 -1.35 15.23 64.23
C THR A 142 -0.84 16.66 64.09
N ASN A 143 -1.63 17.60 64.63
CA ASN A 143 -1.27 18.96 65.00
C ASN A 143 -0.18 19.65 64.16
N GLY A 144 -0.58 20.22 63.02
CA GLY A 144 -0.03 21.50 62.55
C GLY A 144 1.24 21.51 61.70
N SER A 145 1.76 20.40 61.19
CA SER A 145 2.95 20.43 60.31
C SER A 145 2.93 19.40 59.17
N SER A 146 3.15 19.89 57.95
CA SER A 146 3.56 19.20 56.70
C SER A 146 2.93 17.85 56.40
N GLN A 147 1.99 17.82 55.44
CA GLN A 147 1.62 16.59 54.72
C GLN A 147 2.83 16.09 53.94
N GLU A 148 3.39 14.96 54.34
CA GLU A 148 4.42 14.27 53.58
C GLU A 148 3.73 13.37 52.53
N GLU A 149 3.76 13.81 51.27
CA GLU A 149 3.20 13.05 50.15
C GLU A 149 4.23 12.02 49.66
N ASN A 150 4.05 10.76 50.08
CA ASN A 150 4.90 9.67 49.62
C ASN A 150 4.43 9.21 48.23
N CYS A 151 5.20 9.59 47.20
CA CYS A 151 4.97 9.18 45.81
C CYS A 151 5.86 7.99 45.44
N TYR A 152 5.24 6.88 45.04
CA TYR A 152 5.93 5.68 44.58
C TYR A 152 5.69 5.45 43.08
N PRO A 153 6.60 4.78 42.35
CA PRO A 153 6.37 4.43 40.95
C PRO A 153 5.12 3.54 40.83
N ALA A 154 4.22 3.89 39.92
CA ALA A 154 2.96 3.19 39.76
C ALA A 154 3.17 1.73 39.36
N LYS A 155 2.51 0.79 40.06
CA LYS A 155 2.68 -0.66 39.80
C LYS A 155 2.24 -0.99 38.37
N GLY A 156 3.13 -1.58 37.58
CA GLY A 156 2.85 -1.97 36.19
C GLY A 156 3.06 -0.87 35.14
N ALA A 157 3.13 0.41 35.53
CA ALA A 157 3.35 1.52 34.59
C ALA A 157 4.68 1.40 33.83
N ARG A 158 5.72 0.87 34.49
CA ARG A 158 7.02 0.60 33.85
C ARG A 158 6.93 -0.43 32.71
N HIS A 159 6.16 -1.51 32.89
CA HIS A 159 5.99 -2.54 31.87
C HIS A 159 5.19 -2.00 30.67
N ILE A 160 4.14 -1.23 30.94
CA ILE A 160 3.35 -0.55 29.90
C ILE A 160 4.22 0.46 29.14
N GLY A 161 5.01 1.27 29.85
CA GLY A 161 5.98 2.19 29.26
C GLY A 161 6.97 1.48 28.34
N THR A 162 7.57 0.36 28.79
CA THR A 162 8.49 -0.41 27.94
C THR A 162 7.81 -1.02 26.71
N ALA A 163 6.58 -1.51 26.84
CA ALA A 163 5.82 -2.03 25.70
C ALA A 163 5.56 -0.93 24.67
N LEU A 164 5.22 0.28 25.12
CA LEU A 164 5.02 1.45 24.27
C LEU A 164 6.33 1.92 23.59
N VAL A 165 7.48 1.83 24.27
CA VAL A 165 8.79 2.10 23.64
C VAL A 165 9.07 1.10 22.53
N ILE A 166 8.88 -0.20 22.78
CA ILE A 166 9.08 -1.24 21.77
C ILE A 166 8.10 -1.03 20.60
N SER A 167 6.83 -0.75 20.88
CA SER A 167 5.83 -0.41 19.85
C SER A 167 6.25 0.81 19.03
N THR A 168 6.86 1.82 19.65
CA THR A 168 7.37 3.01 18.95
C THR A 168 8.46 2.63 17.95
N LEU A 169 9.42 1.80 18.37
CA LEU A 169 10.50 1.32 17.50
C LEU A 169 9.97 0.48 16.32
N LEU A 170 9.02 -0.42 16.59
CA LEU A 170 8.43 -1.27 15.55
C LEU A 170 7.57 -0.45 14.58
N SER A 171 6.80 0.54 15.06
CA SER A 171 6.06 1.47 14.20
C SER A 171 7.00 2.32 13.34
N ALA A 172 8.17 2.72 13.85
CA ALA A 172 9.18 3.43 13.07
C ALA A 172 9.77 2.53 11.96
N LEU A 173 10.00 1.25 12.24
CA LEU A 173 10.41 0.27 11.22
C LEU A 173 9.34 0.09 10.15
N GLU A 174 8.07 -0.04 10.52
CA GLU A 174 6.96 -0.11 9.55
C GLU A 174 6.88 1.13 8.67
N PHE A 175 7.04 2.32 9.24
CA PHE A 175 7.11 3.56 8.47
C PHE A 175 8.23 3.50 7.41
N ILE A 176 9.42 3.00 7.76
CA ILE A 176 10.54 2.83 6.82
C ILE A 176 10.19 1.80 5.74
N VAL A 177 9.55 0.68 6.09
CA VAL A 177 9.15 -0.34 5.12
C VAL A 177 8.12 0.22 4.13
N PHE A 178 7.05 0.86 4.59
CA PHE A 178 6.06 1.46 3.68
C PHE A 178 6.64 2.59 2.84
N SER A 179 7.53 3.41 3.40
CA SER A 179 8.23 4.47 2.65
C SER A 179 9.13 3.89 1.57
N THR A 180 9.91 2.85 1.87
CA THR A 180 10.77 2.19 0.88
C THR A 180 9.93 1.51 -0.21
N LEU A 181 8.83 0.85 0.13
CA LEU A 181 7.90 0.28 -0.85
C LEU A 181 7.28 1.36 -1.75
N ALA A 182 6.86 2.49 -1.18
CA ALA A 182 6.30 3.61 -1.93
C ALA A 182 7.34 4.21 -2.90
N ILE A 183 8.56 4.48 -2.43
CA ILE A 183 9.65 5.02 -3.25
C ILE A 183 10.04 4.03 -4.36
N SER A 184 10.17 2.74 -4.02
CA SER A 184 10.53 1.70 -4.98
C SER A 184 9.46 1.56 -6.07
N SER A 185 8.18 1.56 -5.69
CA SER A 185 7.05 1.47 -6.61
C SER A 185 6.92 2.72 -7.47
N TYR A 186 7.21 3.90 -6.92
CA TYR A 186 7.24 5.15 -7.68
C TYR A 186 8.37 5.17 -8.70
N ARG A 187 9.58 4.72 -8.33
CA ARG A 187 10.74 4.64 -9.24
C ARG A 187 10.58 3.58 -10.32
N ALA A 188 9.96 2.45 -10.00
CA ALA A 188 9.70 1.36 -10.96
C ALA A 188 8.54 1.68 -11.92
N ARG A 189 7.79 2.76 -11.68
CA ARG A 189 6.66 3.13 -12.52
C ARG A 189 7.17 3.55 -13.90
N PRO A 190 6.63 3.00 -15.00
CA PRO A 190 6.94 3.47 -16.33
C PRO A 190 6.52 4.94 -16.44
N ARG A 191 7.48 5.81 -16.73
CA ARG A 191 7.21 7.20 -17.07
C ARG A 191 6.40 7.13 -18.37
N ASN A 192 5.18 7.66 -18.37
CA ASN A 192 4.42 7.81 -19.60
C ASN A 192 5.19 8.79 -20.51
N GLU A 193 6.18 8.29 -21.23
CA GLU A 193 6.57 8.82 -22.52
C GLU A 193 5.37 8.49 -23.41
N ASN A 194 4.47 9.48 -23.55
CA ASN A 194 3.52 9.69 -24.63
C ASN A 194 2.46 10.69 -24.15
N THR A 195 2.89 11.95 -24.00
CA THR A 195 2.16 13.02 -24.69
C THR A 195 2.64 12.96 -26.14
N GLU A 196 2.26 11.91 -26.87
CA GLU A 196 2.29 11.96 -28.32
C GLU A 196 1.20 12.96 -28.69
N THR A 197 1.62 14.20 -28.93
CA THR A 197 0.98 15.07 -29.90
C THR A 197 0.67 14.23 -31.12
N SER A 198 -0.60 13.84 -31.27
CA SER A 198 -1.14 13.41 -32.55
C SER A 198 -0.67 14.40 -33.61
N PRO A 199 0.01 13.99 -34.69
CA PRO A 199 0.01 14.80 -35.88
C PRO A 199 -1.44 14.82 -36.33
N THR A 200 -2.09 15.98 -36.21
CA THR A 200 -3.31 16.27 -36.94
C THR A 200 -2.92 16.24 -38.41
N GLU A 201 -2.94 15.07 -39.01
CA GLU A 201 -2.91 14.91 -40.45
C GLU A 201 -4.28 15.41 -40.93
N SER A 202 -4.33 16.71 -41.22
CA SER A 202 -5.46 17.32 -41.91
C SER A 202 -5.52 16.71 -43.29
N ILE A 203 -6.28 15.61 -43.42
CA ILE A 203 -6.73 15.12 -44.72
C ILE A 203 -7.61 16.23 -45.29
N GLY A 204 -6.99 17.07 -46.12
CA GLY A 204 -7.67 17.98 -47.01
C GLY A 204 -8.55 17.17 -47.94
N MET A 205 -9.84 17.09 -47.61
CA MET A 205 -10.83 16.53 -48.50
C MET A 205 -11.14 17.60 -49.56
N GLU A 206 -10.37 17.60 -50.64
CA GLU A 206 -10.71 18.32 -51.86
C GLU A 206 -12.05 17.76 -52.39
N PRO A 207 -13.09 18.58 -52.60
CA PRO A 207 -14.27 18.12 -53.29
C PRO A 207 -13.94 17.95 -54.78
N ILE A 208 -13.92 16.70 -55.22
CA ILE A 208 -13.83 16.33 -56.65
C ILE A 208 -15.08 16.88 -57.35
N SER A 209 -14.90 17.99 -58.06
CA SER A 209 -15.85 18.56 -59.01
C SER A 209 -15.94 17.65 -60.23
N ILE A 210 -16.98 16.82 -60.31
CA ILE A 210 -17.27 16.05 -61.51
C ILE A 210 -17.91 17.00 -62.53
N THR A 211 -17.10 17.41 -63.49
CA THR A 211 -17.51 18.19 -64.65
C THR A 211 -18.35 17.30 -65.56
N LYS A 212 -19.65 17.59 -65.66
CA LYS A 212 -20.56 16.95 -66.60
C LYS A 212 -20.29 17.51 -68.00
N VAL A 213 -19.50 16.81 -68.80
CA VAL A 213 -19.33 17.09 -70.24
C VAL A 213 -20.39 16.32 -71.01
N LEU A 214 -21.02 17.05 -71.94
CA LEU A 214 -22.14 16.68 -72.78
C LEU A 214 -21.69 15.99 -74.09
N SER A 215 -22.58 15.13 -74.61
CA SER A 215 -22.85 14.88 -76.05
C SER A 215 -21.99 13.84 -76.79
N PRO A 216 -22.47 13.26 -77.93
CA PRO A 216 -23.65 13.60 -78.74
C PRO A 216 -24.82 12.59 -78.75
#